data_AF-A0A9Q0N8E1-F1
#
_entry.id   AF-A0A9Q0N8E1-F1
#
_cell.length_a   1.000
_cell.length_b   1.000
_cell.length_c   1.000
_cell.angle_alpha   90.00
_cell.angle_beta   90.00
_cell.angle_gamma   90.00
#
_symmetry.space_group_name_H-M   'P 1'
#
loop_
_entity.id
_entity.type
_entity.pdbx_description
1 polymer ?
#
loop_
_entity_poly.entity_id
_entity_poly.type
_entity_poly.pdbx_seq_one_letter_code
_entity_poly.pdbx_strand_id
1 'polypeptide(L)'
;MKLEKTDNQWAAAWGSHYKTYRPHPWRPILGFETVEVVPLPEQLVTNELIAPAYIPSGMSTEPLRYPNLVTGFERNPQHAARTALNTRYTQNEWKSANGALNDEADSSCKQSQRLILETDGLLRNQYCAMDGQTSSGFRIGERVTDSKNMRDELNIELGKLIDEMKLLTDTKRNVEKALQDLETPLHIAQECLYHRECRYGVDKTHDIPEKSLLSEIDNIRDAQKRLAEQLDNVKNQLLDCRAVQHSLESDVAHKESAIGLDSTCHQLNNYSRGVNFYGGIENFDPTICDRKQWQQITHKRLEHSQNEREKSSLCRTNADTLINNVSKSVWENWSKTNNALTIRATEVKETQNRVQMHLQKIQEEIFAIEKEIELILNDIRFKSETLKVAQTRLETRTHRLGMELCKDNAQNRLVNEVKDLKNSVQVMYNKLQEAEGQHQQLLKTRANLETDLHSKVNSLFIDKEKCLGLRRSFPVGALIRY
;
A
#
# COMPACT_ATOMS: atom_id res chain seq x y z
N MET A 1 -23.43 -37.53 43.84
CA MET A 1 -24.52 -37.98 44.73
C MET A 1 -25.12 -36.72 45.36
N LYS A 2 -26.44 -36.51 45.19
CA LYS A 2 -27.29 -35.41 45.74
C LYS A 2 -27.06 -34.03 45.07
N LEU A 3 -27.95 -33.49 44.23
CA LEU A 3 -29.33 -33.00 44.41
C LEU A 3 -29.47 -31.94 45.51
N GLU A 4 -29.62 -30.67 45.09
CA GLU A 4 -30.57 -29.63 45.56
C GLU A 4 -30.24 -28.31 44.81
N LYS A 5 -31.11 -27.80 43.92
CA LYS A 5 -32.21 -26.83 44.14
C LYS A 5 -31.76 -25.45 44.64
N THR A 6 -31.81 -24.47 43.72
CA THR A 6 -32.19 -23.05 43.94
C THR A 6 -32.60 -22.50 42.56
N ASP A 7 -33.89 -22.36 42.28
CA ASP A 7 -34.71 -21.14 42.47
C ASP A 7 -34.77 -20.28 41.20
N ASN A 8 -35.82 -20.55 40.42
CA ASN A 8 -36.37 -19.68 39.41
C ASN A 8 -37.27 -18.63 40.09
N GLN A 9 -36.88 -17.37 39.99
CA GLN A 9 -37.78 -16.23 39.84
C GLN A 9 -37.36 -15.62 38.50
N TRP A 10 -38.21 -15.21 37.57
CA TRP A 10 -39.05 -14.02 37.64
C TRP A 10 -40.20 -14.11 36.62
N ALA A 11 -41.39 -13.75 37.11
CA ALA A 11 -42.47 -13.01 36.45
C ALA A 11 -43.08 -13.53 35.14
N ALA A 12 -44.25 -14.17 35.29
CA ALA A 12 -45.29 -14.26 34.29
C ALA A 12 -45.84 -12.86 33.95
N ALA A 13 -45.76 -12.45 32.68
CA ALA A 13 -46.51 -11.33 32.15
C ALA A 13 -47.77 -11.85 31.46
N TRP A 14 -48.92 -11.51 32.05
CA TRP A 14 -50.25 -11.83 31.56
C TRP A 14 -50.59 -11.06 30.28
N GLY A 15 -51.43 -11.69 29.46
CA GLY A 15 -51.71 -11.29 28.08
C GLY A 15 -52.51 -10.00 27.89
N SER A 16 -52.48 -9.52 26.65
CA SER A 16 -53.37 -8.47 26.15
C SER A 16 -54.21 -9.06 25.02
N HIS A 17 -55.45 -9.43 25.35
CA HIS A 17 -56.45 -9.88 24.39
C HIS A 17 -57.16 -8.66 23.78
N TYR A 18 -57.32 -8.67 22.45
CA TYR A 18 -58.16 -7.72 21.74
C TYR A 18 -59.63 -7.84 22.18
N LYS A 19 -60.17 -6.81 22.83
CA LYS A 19 -61.60 -6.67 23.13
C LYS A 19 -62.34 -6.20 21.88
N THR A 20 -63.19 -7.03 21.30
CA THR A 20 -64.26 -6.57 20.40
C THR A 20 -65.49 -6.19 21.24
N TYR A 21 -66.09 -5.04 20.95
CA TYR A 21 -67.10 -4.40 21.81
C TYR A 21 -68.52 -4.99 21.75
N ARG A 22 -68.77 -6.09 21.01
CA ARG A 22 -70.04 -6.83 21.01
C ARG A 22 -69.83 -8.32 20.65
N PRO A 23 -70.12 -9.28 21.55
CA PRO A 23 -70.11 -10.70 21.20
C PRO A 23 -71.40 -11.09 20.45
N HIS A 24 -71.26 -11.76 19.30
CA HIS A 24 -72.40 -12.37 18.60
C HIS A 24 -72.71 -13.76 19.18
N PRO A 25 -74.00 -14.17 19.30
CA PRO A 25 -74.41 -15.38 20.04
C PRO A 25 -73.87 -16.73 19.52
N TRP A 26 -73.29 -16.79 18.32
CA TRP A 26 -72.90 -18.05 17.67
C TRP A 26 -71.38 -18.19 17.41
N ARG A 27 -70.53 -17.39 18.07
CA ARG A 27 -69.07 -17.52 17.95
C ARG A 27 -68.47 -18.19 19.19
N PRO A 28 -67.90 -19.41 19.09
CA PRO A 28 -67.14 -20.01 20.18
C PRO A 28 -65.88 -19.19 20.48
N ILE A 29 -65.65 -18.91 21.76
CA ILE A 29 -64.41 -18.34 22.27
C ILE A 29 -63.41 -19.50 22.37
N LEU A 30 -62.29 -19.43 21.63
CA LEU A 30 -61.21 -20.41 21.74
C LEU A 30 -60.46 -20.18 23.07
N GLY A 31 -60.96 -20.77 24.14
CA GLY A 31 -60.24 -21.05 25.36
C GLY A 31 -60.20 -22.56 25.55
N PHE A 32 -59.00 -23.13 25.70
CA PHE A 32 -58.87 -24.55 26.05
C PHE A 32 -59.20 -24.71 27.54
N GLU A 33 -60.35 -25.27 27.84
CA GLU A 33 -60.67 -25.80 29.16
C GLU A 33 -60.41 -27.31 29.11
N THR A 34 -59.52 -27.81 29.95
CA THR A 34 -59.25 -29.24 30.11
C THR A 34 -60.48 -29.90 30.70
N VAL A 35 -61.30 -30.53 29.85
CA VAL A 35 -62.45 -31.32 30.29
C VAL A 35 -61.95 -32.67 30.80
N GLU A 36 -62.15 -32.92 32.09
CA GLU A 36 -62.00 -34.23 32.71
C GLU A 36 -63.06 -35.18 32.13
N VAL A 37 -62.62 -36.26 31.49
CA VAL A 37 -63.53 -37.25 30.88
C VAL A 37 -64.10 -38.12 31.99
N VAL A 38 -65.35 -37.88 32.36
CA VAL A 38 -66.12 -38.80 33.23
C VAL A 38 -66.68 -39.92 32.34
N PRO A 39 -66.22 -41.19 32.50
CA PRO A 39 -66.80 -42.29 31.75
C PRO A 39 -68.23 -42.57 32.25
N LEU A 40 -69.18 -42.62 31.32
CA LEU A 40 -70.54 -43.10 31.59
C LEU A 40 -70.47 -44.60 31.95
N PRO A 41 -71.20 -45.06 32.99
CA PRO A 41 -71.25 -46.49 33.31
C PRO A 41 -71.90 -47.28 32.17
N GLU A 42 -71.31 -48.42 31.80
CA GLU A 42 -71.94 -49.40 30.92
C GLU A 42 -73.23 -49.92 31.58
N GLN A 43 -74.39 -49.61 30.98
CA GLN A 43 -75.65 -50.25 31.35
C GLN A 43 -75.91 -51.44 30.45
N LEU A 44 -75.90 -52.62 31.07
CA LEU A 44 -76.33 -53.88 30.48
C LEU A 44 -77.81 -53.78 30.09
N VAL A 45 -78.10 -54.15 28.83
CA VAL A 45 -79.46 -54.26 28.31
C VAL A 45 -80.11 -55.51 28.90
N THR A 46 -81.01 -55.34 29.87
CA THR A 46 -81.96 -56.40 30.27
C THR A 46 -83.37 -55.84 30.40
N ASN A 47 -84.32 -56.61 29.84
CA ASN A 47 -85.73 -56.28 29.67
C ASN A 47 -86.49 -56.27 31.00
N GLU A 48 -86.54 -55.15 31.74
CA GLU A 48 -87.55 -54.94 32.77
C GLU A 48 -88.05 -53.48 32.80
N LEU A 49 -89.32 -53.31 32.45
CA LEU A 49 -90.29 -52.31 32.92
C LEU A 49 -89.80 -50.84 33.01
N ILE A 50 -89.95 -50.12 31.89
CA ILE A 50 -89.82 -48.67 31.78
C ILE A 50 -90.87 -47.97 32.64
N ALA A 51 -90.44 -47.26 33.69
CA ALA A 51 -91.23 -46.23 34.36
C ALA A 51 -90.89 -44.83 33.79
N PRO A 52 -91.87 -43.99 33.40
CA PRO A 52 -91.63 -42.74 32.70
C PRO A 52 -91.28 -41.57 33.64
N ALA A 53 -90.19 -40.89 33.27
CA ALA A 53 -89.87 -39.45 33.38
C ALA A 53 -90.19 -38.63 34.65
N TYR A 54 -89.11 -38.01 35.14
CA TYR A 54 -89.02 -36.80 35.99
C TYR A 54 -89.96 -35.66 35.54
N ILE A 55 -90.74 -35.08 36.46
CA ILE A 55 -91.66 -33.95 36.23
C ILE A 55 -91.18 -32.71 37.01
N PRO A 56 -90.82 -31.59 36.34
CA PRO A 56 -90.49 -30.32 37.00
C PRO A 56 -91.69 -29.63 37.67
N SER A 57 -91.44 -29.03 38.83
CA SER A 57 -92.42 -28.35 39.70
C SER A 57 -93.17 -27.21 39.00
N GLY A 58 -94.50 -27.31 38.87
CA GLY A 58 -95.36 -26.21 38.39
C GLY A 58 -96.36 -26.55 37.29
N MET A 59 -96.36 -27.78 36.75
CA MET A 59 -97.44 -28.26 35.87
C MET A 59 -98.31 -29.28 36.60
N SER A 60 -99.53 -28.86 36.96
CA SER A 60 -100.61 -29.76 37.34
C SER A 60 -101.20 -30.39 36.08
N THR A 61 -100.75 -31.58 35.72
CA THR A 61 -101.48 -32.44 34.77
C THR A 61 -101.93 -33.68 35.53
N GLU A 62 -103.24 -33.86 35.63
CA GLU A 62 -103.88 -35.03 36.24
C GLU A 62 -103.25 -36.34 35.74
N PRO A 63 -103.17 -37.39 36.58
CA PRO A 63 -102.70 -38.69 36.15
C PRO A 63 -103.54 -39.18 34.96
N LEU A 64 -102.89 -39.49 33.83
CA LEU A 64 -103.52 -40.10 32.67
C LEU A 64 -104.09 -41.47 33.06
N ARG A 65 -105.38 -41.49 33.41
CA ARG A 65 -106.16 -42.70 33.62
C ARG A 65 -106.42 -43.32 32.25
N TYR A 66 -105.63 -44.32 31.87
CA TYR A 66 -105.90 -45.12 30.67
C TYR A 66 -107.31 -45.73 30.78
N PRO A 67 -108.18 -45.57 29.78
CA PRO A 67 -109.48 -46.22 29.79
C PRO A 67 -109.29 -47.75 29.82
N ASN A 68 -109.90 -48.40 30.80
CA ASN A 68 -109.93 -49.86 30.87
C ASN A 68 -110.71 -50.39 29.66
N LEU A 69 -110.02 -51.02 28.69
CA LEU A 69 -110.60 -51.49 27.42
C LEU A 69 -111.60 -52.65 27.57
N VAL A 70 -111.88 -53.11 28.80
CA VAL A 70 -112.70 -54.30 29.05
C VAL A 70 -114.04 -53.98 29.73
N THR A 71 -114.23 -52.81 30.36
CA THR A 71 -115.53 -52.46 30.96
C THR A 71 -115.79 -50.96 30.97
N GLY A 72 -116.86 -50.53 30.28
CA GLY A 72 -117.41 -49.18 30.42
C GLY A 72 -117.07 -48.24 29.28
N PHE A 73 -117.76 -48.39 28.15
CA PHE A 73 -118.72 -47.39 27.67
C PHE A 73 -119.40 -47.99 26.44
N GLU A 74 -120.73 -47.98 26.47
CA GLU A 74 -121.61 -48.20 25.33
C GLU A 74 -121.35 -47.10 24.28
N ARG A 75 -120.26 -47.26 23.52
CA ARG A 75 -119.91 -46.41 22.38
C ARG A 75 -119.50 -47.32 21.23
N ASN A 76 -120.36 -47.33 20.23
CA ASN A 76 -120.27 -48.05 18.96
C ASN A 76 -118.79 -48.23 18.48
N PRO A 77 -118.30 -49.45 18.20
CA PRO A 77 -116.95 -49.72 17.68
C PRO A 77 -116.57 -48.87 16.46
N GLN A 78 -117.57 -48.43 15.70
CA GLN A 78 -117.41 -47.53 14.56
C GLN A 78 -116.91 -46.13 14.98
N HIS A 79 -117.19 -45.66 16.20
CA HIS A 79 -116.77 -44.34 16.68
C HIS A 79 -115.29 -44.35 17.13
N ALA A 80 -114.82 -45.42 17.77
CA ALA A 80 -113.39 -45.59 18.10
C ALA A 80 -112.54 -45.83 16.84
N ALA A 81 -113.03 -46.63 15.89
CA ALA A 81 -112.38 -46.82 14.59
C ALA A 81 -112.36 -45.52 13.74
N ARG A 82 -113.43 -44.71 13.78
CA ARG A 82 -113.48 -43.38 13.14
C ARG A 82 -112.55 -42.36 13.80
N THR A 83 -112.42 -42.39 15.12
CA THR A 83 -111.49 -41.50 15.82
C THR A 83 -110.04 -41.90 15.56
N ALA A 84 -109.74 -43.22 15.50
CA ALA A 84 -108.42 -43.75 15.17
C ALA A 84 -108.02 -43.53 13.70
N LEU A 85 -108.96 -43.43 12.76
CA LEU A 85 -108.70 -43.02 11.38
C LEU A 85 -108.20 -41.57 11.27
N ASN A 86 -108.64 -40.69 12.17
CA ASN A 86 -108.22 -39.28 12.22
C ASN A 86 -106.91 -39.07 13.02
N THR A 87 -106.37 -40.10 13.66
CA THR A 87 -105.10 -40.06 14.41
C THR A 87 -104.02 -40.96 13.83
N ARG A 88 -104.28 -41.61 12.68
CA ARG A 88 -103.34 -42.48 11.96
C ARG A 88 -102.96 -41.82 10.65
N TYR A 89 -101.67 -41.86 10.34
CA TYR A 89 -101.17 -41.39 9.06
C TYR A 89 -101.86 -42.13 7.92
N THR A 90 -102.39 -41.40 6.96
CA THR A 90 -102.92 -41.96 5.72
C THR A 90 -101.79 -42.62 4.93
N GLN A 91 -102.12 -43.57 4.05
CA GLN A 91 -101.09 -44.20 3.21
C GLN A 91 -100.35 -43.19 2.32
N ASN A 92 -100.99 -42.08 1.99
CA ASN A 92 -100.35 -40.97 1.29
C ASN A 92 -99.40 -40.18 2.22
N GLU A 93 -99.78 -39.93 3.48
CA GLU A 93 -98.89 -39.29 4.47
C GLU A 93 -97.68 -40.17 4.82
N TRP A 94 -97.84 -41.50 4.95
CA TRP A 94 -96.72 -42.42 5.13
C TRP A 94 -95.79 -42.44 3.91
N LYS A 95 -96.34 -42.48 2.69
CA LYS A 95 -95.53 -42.39 1.45
C LYS A 95 -94.82 -41.05 1.31
N SER A 96 -95.47 -39.95 1.67
CA SER A 96 -94.88 -38.61 1.66
C SER A 96 -93.81 -38.44 2.73
N ALA A 97 -94.00 -38.98 3.94
CA ALA A 97 -93.01 -38.92 5.00
C ALA A 97 -91.77 -39.81 4.70
N ASN A 98 -91.97 -41.04 4.21
CA ASN A 98 -90.86 -41.88 3.76
C ASN A 98 -90.19 -41.32 2.50
N GLY A 99 -90.94 -40.70 1.58
CA GLY A 99 -90.40 -39.98 0.44
C GLY A 99 -89.50 -38.81 0.88
N ALA A 100 -89.99 -37.97 1.79
CA ALA A 100 -89.25 -36.85 2.35
C ALA A 100 -87.97 -37.31 3.09
N LEU A 101 -88.04 -38.39 3.87
CA LEU A 101 -86.86 -38.97 4.53
C LEU A 101 -85.84 -39.54 3.54
N ASN A 102 -86.29 -40.19 2.46
CA ASN A 102 -85.40 -40.68 1.41
C ASN A 102 -84.78 -39.52 0.62
N ASP A 103 -85.54 -38.48 0.30
CA ASP A 103 -85.04 -37.28 -0.37
C ASP A 103 -84.02 -36.53 0.51
N GLU A 104 -84.26 -36.45 1.82
CA GLU A 104 -83.33 -35.88 2.80
C GLU A 104 -82.05 -36.71 2.91
N ALA A 105 -82.17 -38.05 2.96
CA ALA A 105 -81.03 -38.96 2.95
C ALA A 105 -80.21 -38.83 1.66
N ASP A 106 -80.85 -38.75 0.49
CA ASP A 106 -80.20 -38.55 -0.80
C ASP A 106 -79.50 -37.19 -0.90
N SER A 107 -80.12 -36.12 -0.38
CA SER A 107 -79.53 -34.78 -0.31
C SER A 107 -78.28 -34.76 0.58
N SER A 108 -78.38 -35.40 1.75
CA SER A 108 -77.27 -35.55 2.69
C SER A 108 -76.12 -36.39 2.11
N CYS A 109 -76.43 -37.49 1.42
CA CYS A 109 -75.45 -38.31 0.72
C CYS A 109 -74.74 -37.53 -0.40
N LYS A 110 -75.48 -36.75 -1.21
CA LYS A 110 -74.89 -35.89 -2.24
C LYS A 110 -73.99 -34.81 -1.65
N GLN A 111 -74.39 -34.18 -0.54
CA GLN A 111 -73.58 -33.19 0.15
C GLN A 111 -72.29 -33.79 0.73
N SER A 112 -72.38 -34.98 1.33
CA SER A 112 -71.23 -35.73 1.82
C SER A 112 -70.28 -36.13 0.68
N GLN A 113 -70.80 -36.66 -0.43
CA GLN A 113 -69.99 -37.01 -1.61
C GLN A 113 -69.30 -35.78 -2.22
N ARG A 114 -69.99 -34.62 -2.28
CA ARG A 114 -69.40 -33.36 -2.72
C ARG A 114 -68.26 -32.91 -1.79
N LEU A 115 -68.47 -32.97 -0.48
CA LEU A 115 -67.42 -32.65 0.51
C LEU A 115 -66.23 -33.60 0.38
N ILE A 116 -66.46 -34.90 0.21
CA ILE A 116 -65.39 -35.89 0.01
C ILE A 116 -64.58 -35.56 -1.25
N LEU A 117 -65.25 -35.28 -2.38
CA LEU A 117 -64.57 -34.88 -3.62
C LEU A 117 -63.78 -33.57 -3.47
N GLU A 118 -64.34 -32.58 -2.77
CA GLU A 118 -63.66 -31.33 -2.45
C GLU A 118 -62.43 -31.56 -1.57
N THR A 119 -62.54 -32.42 -0.55
CA THR A 119 -61.41 -32.80 0.32
C THR A 119 -60.36 -33.63 -0.41
N ASP A 120 -60.74 -34.52 -1.33
CA ASP A 120 -59.78 -35.24 -2.20
C ASP A 120 -59.02 -34.27 -3.09
N GLY A 121 -59.71 -33.26 -3.65
CA GLY A 121 -59.09 -32.15 -4.36
C GLY A 121 -58.09 -31.37 -3.50
N LEU A 122 -58.43 -31.08 -2.25
CA LEU A 122 -57.53 -30.40 -1.29
C LEU A 122 -56.34 -31.28 -0.89
N LEU A 123 -56.52 -32.60 -0.73
CA LEU A 123 -55.44 -33.54 -0.47
C LEU A 123 -54.49 -33.66 -1.68
N ARG A 124 -55.00 -33.64 -2.91
CA ARG A 124 -54.15 -33.52 -4.12
C ARG A 124 -53.34 -32.23 -4.11
N ASN A 125 -53.93 -31.11 -3.69
CA ASN A 125 -53.21 -29.84 -3.55
C ASN A 125 -52.11 -29.91 -2.48
N GLN A 126 -52.26 -30.74 -1.44
CA GLN A 126 -51.20 -30.98 -0.45
C GLN A 126 -49.97 -31.63 -1.09
N TYR A 127 -50.14 -32.60 -1.99
CA TYR A 127 -49.02 -33.17 -2.75
C TYR A 127 -48.34 -32.11 -3.63
N CYS A 128 -49.11 -31.26 -4.31
CA CYS A 128 -48.55 -30.13 -5.07
C CYS A 128 -47.77 -29.14 -4.18
N ALA A 129 -48.21 -28.91 -2.94
CA ALA A 129 -47.49 -28.08 -1.98
C ALA A 129 -46.17 -28.71 -1.52
N MET A 130 -46.13 -30.04 -1.31
CA MET A 130 -44.90 -30.77 -1.00
C MET A 130 -43.90 -30.76 -2.17
N ASP A 131 -44.39 -30.90 -3.41
CA ASP A 131 -43.58 -30.78 -4.61
C ASP A 131 -43.01 -29.36 -4.77
N GLY A 132 -43.83 -28.34 -4.48
CA GLY A 132 -43.42 -26.94 -4.46
C GLY A 132 -42.33 -26.65 -3.42
N GLN A 133 -42.44 -27.22 -2.22
CA GLN A 133 -41.42 -27.12 -1.17
C GLN A 133 -40.12 -27.80 -1.59
N THR A 134 -40.20 -28.98 -2.20
CA THR A 134 -39.03 -29.70 -2.74
C THR A 134 -38.33 -28.90 -3.84
N SER A 135 -39.10 -28.34 -4.79
CA SER A 135 -38.56 -27.51 -5.87
C SER A 135 -37.88 -26.25 -5.35
N SER A 136 -38.50 -25.58 -4.37
CA SER A 136 -37.92 -24.39 -3.73
C SER A 136 -36.65 -24.72 -2.98
N GLY A 137 -36.64 -25.83 -2.23
CA GLY A 137 -35.45 -26.34 -1.54
C GLY A 137 -34.29 -26.60 -2.50
N PHE A 138 -34.56 -27.24 -3.64
CA PHE A 138 -33.54 -27.46 -4.68
C PHE A 138 -32.96 -26.14 -5.21
N ARG A 139 -33.79 -25.16 -5.56
CA ARG A 139 -33.35 -23.85 -6.07
C ARG A 139 -32.51 -23.06 -5.05
N ILE A 140 -32.87 -23.12 -3.77
CA ILE A 140 -32.07 -22.51 -2.69
C ILE A 140 -30.72 -23.23 -2.59
N GLY A 141 -30.69 -24.56 -2.69
CA GLY A 141 -29.44 -25.33 -2.72
C GLY A 141 -28.51 -24.98 -3.89
N GLU A 142 -29.07 -24.78 -5.09
CA GLU A 142 -28.32 -24.26 -6.25
C GLU A 142 -27.76 -22.86 -5.96
N ARG A 143 -28.55 -21.97 -5.37
CA ARG A 143 -28.12 -20.61 -5.01
C ARG A 143 -26.99 -20.59 -4.00
N VAL A 144 -27.03 -21.48 -2.99
CA VAL A 144 -25.94 -21.67 -2.02
C VAL A 144 -24.66 -22.09 -2.74
N THR A 145 -24.76 -23.02 -3.68
CA THR A 145 -23.61 -23.54 -4.44
C THR A 145 -23.00 -22.45 -5.32
N ASP A 146 -23.81 -21.71 -6.08
CA ASP A 146 -23.36 -20.56 -6.87
C ASP A 146 -22.63 -19.51 -6.03
N SER A 147 -23.21 -19.18 -4.87
CA SER A 147 -22.66 -18.16 -3.99
C SER A 147 -21.33 -18.60 -3.38
N LYS A 148 -21.19 -19.89 -3.04
CA LYS A 148 -19.92 -20.49 -2.60
C LYS A 148 -18.87 -20.42 -3.69
N ASN A 149 -19.20 -20.83 -4.92
CA ASN A 149 -18.27 -20.79 -6.05
C ASN A 149 -17.73 -19.37 -6.29
N MET A 150 -18.62 -18.37 -6.34
CA MET A 150 -18.23 -16.96 -6.51
C MET A 150 -17.40 -16.42 -5.34
N ARG A 151 -17.73 -16.80 -4.09
CA ARG A 151 -16.94 -16.43 -2.91
C ARG A 151 -15.54 -17.05 -2.98
N ASP A 152 -15.42 -18.31 -3.39
CA ASP A 152 -14.15 -19.01 -3.48
C ASP A 152 -13.26 -18.40 -4.57
N GLU A 153 -13.84 -18.03 -5.73
CA GLU A 153 -13.14 -17.26 -6.77
C GLU A 153 -12.63 -15.90 -6.25
N LEU A 154 -13.45 -15.16 -5.50
CA LEU A 154 -13.04 -13.90 -4.88
C LEU A 154 -11.92 -14.09 -3.86
N ASN A 155 -11.97 -15.13 -3.03
CA ASN A 155 -10.92 -15.42 -2.05
C ASN A 155 -9.59 -15.78 -2.71
N ILE A 156 -9.63 -16.54 -3.81
CA ILE A 156 -8.43 -16.85 -4.61
C ILE A 156 -7.82 -15.57 -5.17
N GLU A 157 -8.64 -14.70 -5.76
CA GLU A 157 -8.16 -13.44 -6.33
C GLU A 157 -7.66 -12.46 -5.26
N LEU A 158 -8.33 -12.39 -4.11
CA LEU A 158 -7.90 -11.63 -2.93
C LEU A 158 -6.52 -12.09 -2.44
N GLY A 159 -6.29 -13.40 -2.36
CA GLY A 159 -4.98 -13.95 -2.01
C GLY A 159 -3.88 -13.50 -2.97
N LYS A 160 -4.14 -13.56 -4.28
CA LYS A 160 -3.20 -13.10 -5.31
C LYS A 160 -2.92 -11.60 -5.20
N LEU A 161 -3.93 -10.78 -4.91
CA LEU A 161 -3.77 -9.33 -4.74
C LEU A 161 -2.94 -9.00 -3.50
N ILE A 162 -3.17 -9.71 -2.39
CA ILE A 162 -2.39 -9.54 -1.16
C ILE A 162 -0.91 -9.89 -1.39
N ASP A 163 -0.62 -10.99 -2.07
CA ASP A 163 0.76 -11.38 -2.38
C ASP A 163 1.44 -10.39 -3.34
N GLU A 164 0.70 -9.89 -4.34
CA GLU A 164 1.15 -8.83 -5.23
C GLU A 164 1.48 -7.53 -4.47
N MET A 165 0.64 -7.13 -3.51
CA MET A 165 0.87 -5.96 -2.65
C MET A 165 2.10 -6.12 -1.75
N LYS A 166 2.40 -7.33 -1.25
CA LYS A 166 3.63 -7.60 -0.48
C LYS A 166 4.86 -7.34 -1.35
N LEU A 167 4.89 -7.91 -2.56
CA LEU A 167 5.97 -7.70 -3.52
C LEU A 167 6.13 -6.21 -3.87
N LEU A 168 5.02 -5.48 -4.08
CA LEU A 168 5.06 -4.03 -4.34
C LEU A 168 5.58 -3.23 -3.13
N THR A 169 5.27 -3.69 -1.90
CA THR A 169 5.83 -3.11 -0.66
C THR A 169 7.33 -3.33 -0.56
N ASP A 170 7.84 -4.48 -0.98
CA ASP A 170 9.29 -4.72 -1.05
C ASP A 170 9.96 -3.87 -2.13
N THR A 171 9.34 -3.69 -3.29
CA THR A 171 9.79 -2.72 -4.30
C THR A 171 9.85 -1.30 -3.73
N LYS A 172 8.84 -0.88 -2.97
CA LYS A 172 8.85 0.43 -2.29
C LYS A 172 10.10 0.59 -1.42
N ARG A 173 10.39 -0.41 -0.58
CA ARG A 173 11.59 -0.42 0.29
C ARG A 173 12.88 -0.37 -0.53
N ASN A 174 12.94 -1.07 -1.65
CA ASN A 174 14.11 -1.06 -2.53
C ASN A 174 14.35 0.32 -3.16
N VAL A 175 13.28 1.01 -3.58
CA VAL A 175 13.39 2.39 -4.10
C VAL A 175 13.78 3.38 -2.99
N GLU A 176 13.22 3.26 -1.79
CA GLU A 176 13.58 4.09 -0.62
C GLU A 176 15.06 3.89 -0.24
N LYS A 177 15.52 2.64 -0.19
CA LYS A 177 16.92 2.32 0.03
C LYS A 177 17.79 2.92 -1.08
N ALA A 178 17.37 2.78 -2.35
CA ALA A 178 18.14 3.31 -3.46
C ALA A 178 18.29 4.83 -3.43
N LEU A 179 17.29 5.55 -2.92
CA LEU A 179 17.39 7.00 -2.66
C LEU A 179 18.41 7.33 -1.57
N GLN A 180 18.38 6.59 -0.46
CA GLN A 180 19.29 6.78 0.66
C GLN A 180 20.75 6.50 0.27
N ASP A 181 20.99 5.45 -0.50
CA ASP A 181 22.33 5.05 -0.95
C ASP A 181 22.98 6.12 -1.87
N LEU A 182 22.21 7.05 -2.44
CA LEU A 182 22.72 8.18 -3.23
C LEU A 182 23.18 9.39 -2.41
N GLU A 183 22.81 9.50 -1.13
CA GLU A 183 23.16 10.66 -0.29
C GLU A 183 24.66 10.78 -0.06
N THR A 184 25.33 9.65 0.21
CA THR A 184 26.77 9.64 0.51
C THR A 184 27.62 10.00 -0.72
N PRO A 185 27.42 9.40 -1.91
CA PRO A 185 28.11 9.83 -3.14
C PRO A 185 27.92 11.31 -3.46
N LEU A 186 26.69 11.83 -3.29
CA LEU A 186 26.39 13.24 -3.52
C LEU A 186 27.22 14.14 -2.58
N HIS A 187 27.24 13.80 -1.30
CA HIS A 187 28.02 14.54 -0.31
C HIS A 187 29.52 14.49 -0.63
N ILE A 188 30.06 13.32 -0.97
CA ILE A 188 31.48 13.18 -1.33
C ILE A 188 31.83 14.05 -2.56
N ALA A 189 30.98 14.05 -3.60
CA ALA A 189 31.21 14.87 -4.78
C ALA A 189 31.22 16.38 -4.44
N GLN A 190 30.31 16.82 -3.56
CA GLN A 190 30.25 18.21 -3.06
C GLN A 190 31.49 18.57 -2.23
N GLU A 191 31.93 17.70 -1.32
CA GLU A 191 33.14 17.90 -0.52
C GLU A 191 34.40 17.96 -1.41
N CYS A 192 34.48 17.13 -2.46
CA CYS A 192 35.56 17.21 -3.43
C CYS A 192 35.61 18.58 -4.13
N LEU A 193 34.46 19.14 -4.53
CA LEU A 193 34.41 20.50 -5.09
C LEU A 193 34.83 21.55 -4.06
N TYR A 194 34.32 21.45 -2.84
CA TYR A 194 34.67 22.36 -1.75
C TYR A 194 36.18 22.38 -1.48
N HIS A 195 36.81 21.21 -1.40
CA HIS A 195 38.26 21.13 -1.22
C HIS A 195 39.05 21.69 -2.41
N ARG A 196 38.56 21.52 -3.64
CA ARG A 196 39.20 22.07 -4.84
C ARG A 196 39.11 23.59 -4.94
N GLU A 197 38.11 24.20 -4.31
CA GLU A 197 37.99 25.66 -4.23
C GLU A 197 39.13 26.30 -3.40
N CYS A 198 39.78 25.53 -2.53
CA CYS A 198 40.94 25.91 -1.72
C CYS A 198 42.29 25.86 -2.47
N ARG A 199 42.27 25.65 -3.79
CA ARG A 199 43.47 25.79 -4.63
C ARG A 199 43.87 27.25 -4.78
N TYR A 200 45.14 27.47 -5.06
CA TYR A 200 45.71 28.82 -5.10
C TYR A 200 46.09 29.24 -6.52
N GLY A 201 45.94 30.55 -6.78
CA GLY A 201 46.42 31.20 -8.00
C GLY A 201 45.94 30.52 -9.28
N VAL A 202 46.87 30.28 -10.19
CA VAL A 202 46.61 29.71 -11.53
C VAL A 202 46.18 28.25 -11.52
N ASP A 203 46.25 27.55 -10.38
CA ASP A 203 45.79 26.16 -10.26
C ASP A 203 44.29 26.07 -9.93
N LYS A 204 43.69 27.19 -9.50
CA LYS A 204 42.24 27.32 -9.31
C LYS A 204 41.57 27.54 -10.67
N THR A 205 41.48 26.46 -11.43
CA THR A 205 41.00 26.44 -12.81
C THR A 205 39.81 25.54 -12.98
N HIS A 206 38.87 25.99 -13.81
CA HIS A 206 37.71 25.22 -14.25
C HIS A 206 38.11 24.11 -15.24
N ASP A 207 38.69 23.05 -14.69
CA ASP A 207 39.31 21.94 -15.41
C ASP A 207 38.36 20.73 -15.60
N ILE A 208 38.87 19.64 -16.16
CA ILE A 208 38.10 18.41 -16.44
C ILE A 208 37.56 17.76 -15.15
N PRO A 209 38.36 17.61 -14.06
CA PRO A 209 37.84 17.14 -12.78
C PRO A 209 36.68 17.97 -12.23
N GLU A 210 36.77 19.29 -12.25
CA GLU A 210 35.69 20.15 -11.74
C GLU A 210 34.40 19.99 -12.55
N LYS A 211 34.50 19.98 -13.89
CA LYS A 211 33.36 19.71 -14.76
C LYS A 211 32.76 18.32 -14.54
N SER A 212 33.60 17.32 -14.32
CA SER A 212 33.15 15.94 -14.05
C SER A 212 32.43 15.84 -12.70
N LEU A 213 32.95 16.50 -11.66
CA LEU A 213 32.31 16.57 -10.35
C LEU A 213 30.94 17.28 -10.39
N LEU A 214 30.83 18.40 -11.11
CA LEU A 214 29.56 19.09 -11.30
C LEU A 214 28.55 18.21 -12.05
N SER A 215 28.99 17.59 -13.15
CA SER A 215 28.16 16.65 -13.91
C SER A 215 27.72 15.44 -13.09
N GLU A 216 28.57 14.97 -12.16
CA GLU A 216 28.25 13.88 -11.24
C GLU A 216 27.18 14.30 -10.21
N ILE A 217 27.29 15.50 -9.64
CA ILE A 217 26.29 16.05 -8.72
C ILE A 217 24.93 16.21 -9.43
N ASP A 218 24.91 16.77 -10.62
CA ASP A 218 23.69 16.96 -11.39
C ASP A 218 23.05 15.62 -11.74
N ASN A 219 23.85 14.63 -12.17
CA ASN A 219 23.38 13.28 -12.43
C ASN A 219 22.76 12.60 -11.20
N ILE A 220 23.38 12.75 -10.03
CA ILE A 220 22.85 12.16 -8.78
C ILE A 220 21.55 12.85 -8.37
N ARG A 221 21.46 14.18 -8.49
CA ARG A 221 20.21 14.92 -8.20
C ARG A 221 19.07 14.54 -9.13
N ASP A 222 19.36 14.40 -10.42
CA ASP A 222 18.37 13.94 -11.40
C ASP A 222 17.93 12.50 -11.11
N ALA A 223 18.86 11.62 -10.71
CA ALA A 223 18.54 10.26 -10.28
C ALA A 223 17.66 10.24 -9.02
N GLN A 224 17.96 11.06 -8.01
CA GLN A 224 17.14 11.20 -6.81
C GLN A 224 15.73 11.67 -7.15
N LYS A 225 15.58 12.66 -8.04
CA LYS A 225 14.26 13.14 -8.48
C LYS A 225 13.45 12.02 -9.14
N ARG A 226 14.05 11.29 -10.09
CA ARG A 226 13.38 10.19 -10.81
C ARG A 226 12.97 9.06 -9.87
N LEU A 227 13.83 8.70 -8.91
CA LEU A 227 13.50 7.68 -7.90
C LEU A 227 12.40 8.15 -6.95
N ALA A 228 12.38 9.44 -6.57
CA ALA A 228 11.32 10.00 -5.73
C ALA A 228 9.95 9.99 -6.44
N GLU A 229 9.92 10.39 -7.72
CA GLU A 229 8.72 10.29 -8.56
C GLU A 229 8.23 8.84 -8.67
N GLN A 230 9.15 7.89 -8.88
CA GLN A 230 8.79 6.47 -8.95
C GLN A 230 8.33 5.91 -7.59
N LEU A 231 8.90 6.39 -6.48
CA LEU A 231 8.46 6.01 -5.15
C LEU A 231 7.01 6.45 -4.90
N ASP A 232 6.64 7.66 -5.34
CA ASP A 232 5.27 8.15 -5.22
C ASP A 232 4.30 7.38 -6.12
N ASN A 233 4.73 6.99 -7.34
CA ASN A 233 3.96 6.07 -8.18
C ASN A 233 3.70 4.73 -7.48
N VAL A 234 4.71 4.13 -6.84
CA VAL A 234 4.57 2.87 -6.09
C VAL A 234 3.64 3.04 -4.89
N LYS A 235 3.71 4.15 -4.16
CA LYS A 235 2.80 4.45 -3.03
C LYS A 235 1.35 4.59 -3.51
N ASN A 236 1.11 5.30 -4.59
CA ASN A 236 -0.22 5.46 -5.16
C ASN A 236 -0.78 4.12 -5.61
N GLN A 237 0.02 3.31 -6.30
CA GLN A 237 -0.35 1.96 -6.72
C GLN A 237 -0.70 1.05 -5.53
N LEU A 238 -0.01 1.18 -4.38
CA LEU A 238 -0.37 0.47 -3.15
C LEU A 238 -1.74 0.90 -2.59
N LEU A 239 -2.06 2.19 -2.67
CA LEU A 239 -3.37 2.71 -2.24
C LEU A 239 -4.49 2.18 -3.13
N ASP A 240 -4.28 2.17 -4.44
CA ASP A 240 -5.24 1.64 -5.42
C ASP A 240 -5.47 0.14 -5.18
N CYS A 241 -4.40 -0.65 -5.04
CA CYS A 241 -4.51 -2.07 -4.67
C CYS A 241 -5.29 -2.27 -3.35
N ARG A 242 -5.07 -1.41 -2.34
CA ARG A 242 -5.78 -1.49 -1.05
C ARG A 242 -7.27 -1.18 -1.19
N ALA A 243 -7.65 -0.24 -2.06
CA ALA A 243 -9.05 0.07 -2.35
C ALA A 243 -9.75 -1.12 -3.02
N VAL A 244 -9.09 -1.76 -3.98
CA VAL A 244 -9.61 -2.98 -4.63
C VAL A 244 -9.72 -4.13 -3.63
N GLN A 245 -8.71 -4.31 -2.78
CA GLN A 245 -8.72 -5.31 -1.71
C GLN A 245 -9.96 -5.15 -0.83
N HIS A 246 -10.24 -3.94 -0.35
CA HIS A 246 -11.43 -3.66 0.46
C HIS A 246 -12.74 -3.98 -0.29
N SER A 247 -12.82 -3.66 -1.59
CA SER A 247 -13.99 -4.00 -2.41
C SER A 247 -14.20 -5.51 -2.54
N LEU A 248 -13.13 -6.31 -2.63
CA LEU A 248 -13.21 -7.77 -2.67
C LEU A 248 -13.61 -8.34 -1.31
N GLU A 249 -12.99 -7.87 -0.22
CA GLU A 249 -13.32 -8.27 1.16
C GLU A 249 -14.80 -8.02 1.49
N SER A 250 -15.33 -6.87 1.10
CA SER A 250 -16.75 -6.55 1.27
C SER A 250 -17.66 -7.50 0.47
N ASP A 251 -17.30 -7.85 -0.76
CA ASP A 251 -18.10 -8.79 -1.56
C ASP A 251 -18.08 -10.20 -0.96
N VAL A 252 -16.91 -10.66 -0.53
CA VAL A 252 -16.76 -11.94 0.19
C VAL A 252 -17.65 -11.97 1.41
N ALA A 253 -17.61 -10.94 2.27
CA ALA A 253 -18.43 -10.86 3.48
C ALA A 253 -19.94 -10.89 3.17
N HIS A 254 -20.39 -10.17 2.14
CA HIS A 254 -21.79 -10.21 1.71
C HIS A 254 -22.19 -11.61 1.21
N LYS A 255 -21.32 -12.30 0.44
CA LYS A 255 -21.59 -13.66 -0.02
C LYS A 255 -21.61 -14.66 1.14
N GLU A 256 -20.72 -14.53 2.12
CA GLU A 256 -20.72 -15.37 3.32
C GLU A 256 -22.01 -15.22 4.13
N SER A 257 -22.48 -13.98 4.32
CA SER A 257 -23.77 -13.72 4.97
C SER A 257 -24.93 -14.35 4.20
N ALA A 258 -24.98 -14.15 2.87
CA ALA A 258 -26.02 -14.74 2.01
C ALA A 258 -25.99 -16.28 2.04
N ILE A 259 -24.81 -16.90 1.99
CA ILE A 259 -24.65 -18.35 2.11
C ILE A 259 -25.19 -18.84 3.45
N GLY A 260 -24.95 -18.13 4.56
CA GLY A 260 -25.47 -18.50 5.88
C GLY A 260 -27.00 -18.45 5.95
N LEU A 261 -27.61 -17.40 5.41
CA LEU A 261 -29.06 -17.25 5.33
C LEU A 261 -29.68 -18.33 4.45
N ASP A 262 -29.17 -18.52 3.23
CA ASP A 262 -29.71 -19.49 2.26
C ASP A 262 -29.48 -20.93 2.75
N SER A 263 -28.36 -21.22 3.42
CA SER A 263 -28.12 -22.54 4.03
C SER A 263 -29.10 -22.82 5.16
N THR A 264 -29.44 -21.81 5.96
CA THR A 264 -30.46 -21.94 7.01
C THR A 264 -31.82 -22.23 6.37
N CYS A 265 -32.20 -21.46 5.34
CA CYS A 265 -33.45 -21.64 4.62
C CYS A 265 -33.55 -23.03 3.97
N HIS A 266 -32.46 -23.52 3.37
CA HIS A 266 -32.40 -24.85 2.76
C HIS A 266 -32.60 -25.99 3.77
N GLN A 267 -32.24 -25.78 5.04
CA GLN A 267 -32.39 -26.77 6.12
C GLN A 267 -33.77 -26.74 6.81
N LEU A 268 -34.59 -25.71 6.56
CA LEU A 268 -35.94 -25.61 7.14
C LEU A 268 -36.87 -26.69 6.59
N ASN A 269 -37.61 -27.34 7.49
CA ASN A 269 -38.66 -28.27 7.18
C ASN A 269 -39.89 -28.00 8.07
N ASN A 270 -40.99 -28.73 7.84
CA ASN A 270 -42.27 -28.49 8.52
C ASN A 270 -42.22 -28.72 10.04
N TYR A 271 -41.17 -29.37 10.55
CA TYR A 271 -40.95 -29.64 11.97
C TYR A 271 -39.85 -28.76 12.58
N SER A 272 -39.27 -27.83 11.80
CA SER A 272 -38.27 -26.90 12.30
C SER A 272 -38.85 -25.94 13.34
N ARG A 273 -38.12 -25.73 14.43
CA ARG A 273 -38.49 -24.73 15.45
C ARG A 273 -38.32 -23.31 14.88
N GLY A 274 -39.23 -22.40 15.22
CA GLY A 274 -39.17 -20.99 14.79
C GLY A 274 -39.81 -20.68 13.44
N VAL A 275 -40.48 -21.65 12.81
CA VAL A 275 -41.35 -21.40 11.64
C VAL A 275 -42.62 -20.70 12.11
N ASN A 276 -42.95 -19.55 11.52
CA ASN A 276 -44.08 -18.71 11.90
C ASN A 276 -44.81 -18.19 10.64
N PHE A 277 -46.04 -17.72 10.83
CA PHE A 277 -46.77 -17.01 9.78
C PHE A 277 -46.34 -15.54 9.72
N TYR A 278 -45.93 -15.09 8.54
CA TYR A 278 -45.57 -13.69 8.27
C TYR A 278 -46.57 -13.13 7.25
N GLY A 279 -47.54 -12.34 7.71
CA GLY A 279 -48.59 -11.80 6.84
C GLY A 279 -48.08 -10.68 5.92
N GLY A 280 -48.41 -10.74 4.63
CA GLY A 280 -48.11 -9.69 3.65
C GLY A 280 -46.69 -9.74 3.07
N ILE A 281 -45.88 -10.73 3.45
CA ILE A 281 -44.52 -10.92 2.92
C ILE A 281 -44.53 -11.22 1.41
N GLU A 282 -45.60 -11.85 0.92
CA GLU A 282 -45.81 -12.17 -0.48
C GLU A 282 -45.99 -10.93 -1.37
N ASN A 283 -46.35 -9.79 -0.78
CA ASN A 283 -46.55 -8.52 -1.49
C ASN A 283 -45.36 -7.56 -1.32
N PHE A 284 -44.33 -7.95 -0.56
CA PHE A 284 -43.16 -7.14 -0.30
C PHE A 284 -41.95 -7.68 -1.07
N ASP A 285 -41.51 -6.93 -2.08
CA ASP A 285 -40.32 -7.24 -2.86
C ASP A 285 -39.18 -6.23 -2.55
N PRO A 286 -38.23 -6.58 -1.67
CA PRO A 286 -37.06 -5.76 -1.37
C PRO A 286 -35.89 -6.00 -2.34
N THR A 287 -36.08 -6.74 -3.43
CA THR A 287 -34.96 -7.10 -4.33
C THR A 287 -34.41 -5.88 -5.07
N ILE A 288 -33.09 -5.75 -5.07
CA ILE A 288 -32.38 -4.60 -5.64
C ILE A 288 -31.67 -4.98 -6.95
N CYS A 289 -31.38 -6.27 -7.16
CA CYS A 289 -30.71 -6.75 -8.36
C CYS A 289 -31.20 -8.14 -8.78
N ASP A 290 -31.03 -8.43 -10.06
CA ASP A 290 -31.29 -9.77 -10.60
C ASP A 290 -30.03 -10.68 -10.55
N ARG A 291 -30.20 -11.97 -10.86
CA ARG A 291 -29.11 -12.95 -10.86
C ARG A 291 -27.98 -12.57 -11.83
N LYS A 292 -28.32 -12.01 -12.99
CA LYS A 292 -27.33 -11.64 -14.03
C LYS A 292 -26.47 -10.46 -13.56
N GLN A 293 -27.11 -9.43 -13.00
CA GLN A 293 -26.45 -8.26 -12.42
C GLN A 293 -25.57 -8.65 -11.24
N TRP A 294 -26.02 -9.53 -10.36
CA TRP A 294 -25.23 -10.06 -9.23
C TRP A 294 -23.93 -10.75 -9.71
N GLN A 295 -24.02 -11.60 -10.74
CA GLN A 295 -22.84 -12.24 -11.35
C GLN A 295 -21.91 -11.20 -12.00
N GLN A 296 -22.48 -10.27 -12.77
CA GLN A 296 -21.71 -9.23 -13.46
C GLN A 296 -20.95 -8.32 -12.51
N ILE A 297 -21.53 -7.91 -11.37
CA ILE A 297 -20.85 -7.07 -10.37
C ILE A 297 -19.63 -7.80 -9.80
N THR A 298 -19.80 -9.08 -9.45
CA THR A 298 -18.71 -9.91 -8.93
C THR A 298 -17.60 -10.06 -9.97
N HIS A 299 -17.97 -10.36 -11.22
CA HIS A 299 -17.03 -10.52 -12.32
C HIS A 299 -16.25 -9.23 -12.61
N LYS A 300 -16.92 -8.06 -12.62
CA LYS A 300 -16.27 -6.76 -12.78
C LYS A 300 -15.27 -6.46 -11.67
N ARG A 301 -15.54 -6.87 -10.43
CA ARG A 301 -14.60 -6.72 -9.32
C ARG A 301 -13.37 -7.61 -9.48
N LEU A 302 -13.56 -8.85 -9.95
CA LEU A 302 -12.46 -9.75 -10.28
C LEU A 302 -11.59 -9.20 -11.41
N GLU A 303 -12.21 -8.74 -12.51
CA GLU A 303 -11.50 -8.10 -13.63
C GLU A 303 -10.75 -6.84 -13.18
N HIS A 304 -11.36 -6.01 -12.35
CA HIS A 304 -10.70 -4.82 -11.81
C HIS A 304 -9.46 -5.18 -10.97
N SER A 305 -9.54 -6.23 -10.13
CA SER A 305 -8.38 -6.75 -9.39
C SER A 305 -7.28 -7.27 -10.30
N GLN A 306 -7.63 -8.02 -11.35
CA GLN A 306 -6.65 -8.52 -12.30
C GLN A 306 -5.91 -7.37 -13.00
N ASN A 307 -6.65 -6.36 -13.48
CA ASN A 307 -6.07 -5.17 -14.09
C ASN A 307 -5.15 -4.42 -13.11
N GLU A 308 -5.54 -4.33 -11.84
CA GLU A 308 -4.71 -3.66 -10.82
C GLU A 308 -3.43 -4.42 -10.50
N ARG A 309 -3.48 -5.77 -10.49
CA ARG A 309 -2.29 -6.61 -10.36
C ARG A 309 -1.35 -6.47 -11.56
N GLU A 310 -1.88 -6.32 -12.78
CA GLU A 310 -1.06 -6.08 -13.97
C GLU A 310 -0.33 -4.74 -13.91
N LYS A 311 -1.03 -3.67 -13.50
CA LYS A 311 -0.41 -2.35 -13.27
C LYS A 311 0.66 -2.41 -12.19
N SER A 312 0.37 -3.08 -11.07
CA SER A 312 1.34 -3.29 -9.98
C SER A 312 2.59 -4.01 -10.47
N SER A 313 2.43 -5.09 -11.24
CA SER A 313 3.55 -5.84 -11.79
C SER A 313 4.41 -4.97 -12.73
N LEU A 314 3.77 -4.17 -13.60
CA LEU A 314 4.47 -3.22 -14.46
C LEU A 314 5.20 -2.14 -13.64
N CYS A 315 4.56 -1.62 -12.59
CA CYS A 315 5.15 -0.63 -11.68
C CYS A 315 6.45 -1.16 -11.05
N ARG A 316 6.45 -2.42 -10.62
CA ARG A 316 7.66 -3.09 -10.11
C ARG A 316 8.76 -3.21 -11.15
N THR A 317 8.44 -3.70 -12.35
CA THR A 317 9.44 -3.80 -13.43
C THR A 317 10.03 -2.43 -13.78
N ASN A 318 9.21 -1.38 -13.82
CA ASN A 318 9.66 -0.02 -14.04
C ASN A 318 10.57 0.48 -12.90
N ALA A 319 10.26 0.14 -11.65
CA ALA A 319 11.10 0.49 -10.50
C ALA A 319 12.46 -0.24 -10.55
N ASP A 320 12.48 -1.56 -10.81
CA ASP A 320 13.71 -2.35 -10.87
C ASP A 320 14.61 -1.89 -12.03
N THR A 321 14.03 -1.62 -13.20
CA THR A 321 14.79 -1.09 -14.34
C THR A 321 15.35 0.31 -14.05
N LEU A 322 14.58 1.17 -13.38
CA LEU A 322 15.04 2.50 -12.97
C LEU A 322 16.21 2.41 -11.97
N ILE A 323 16.09 1.57 -10.93
CA ILE A 323 17.15 1.35 -9.93
C ILE A 323 18.45 0.90 -10.61
N ASN A 324 18.36 -0.07 -11.53
CA ASN A 324 19.52 -0.56 -12.28
C ASN A 324 20.15 0.52 -13.17
N ASN A 325 19.32 1.30 -13.86
CA ASN A 325 19.80 2.40 -14.71
C ASN A 325 20.49 3.50 -13.88
N VAL A 326 19.94 3.84 -12.71
CA VAL A 326 20.54 4.80 -11.78
C VAL A 326 21.88 4.27 -11.26
N SER A 327 21.92 3.03 -10.77
CA SER A 327 23.15 2.39 -10.29
C SER A 327 24.27 2.45 -11.33
N LYS A 328 23.96 2.07 -12.58
CA LYS A 328 24.90 2.14 -13.69
C LYS A 328 25.37 3.56 -13.97
N SER A 329 24.44 4.52 -14.07
CA SER A 329 24.77 5.91 -14.39
C SER A 329 25.65 6.57 -13.32
N VAL A 330 25.36 6.32 -12.04
CA VAL A 330 26.16 6.84 -10.91
C VAL A 330 27.55 6.22 -10.93
N TRP A 331 27.67 4.92 -11.18
CA TRP A 331 28.96 4.26 -11.27
C TRP A 331 29.82 4.78 -12.44
N GLU A 332 29.22 5.01 -13.60
CA GLU A 332 29.90 5.56 -14.78
C GLU A 332 30.44 6.97 -14.52
N ASN A 333 29.61 7.86 -13.95
CA ASN A 333 30.03 9.22 -13.59
C ASN A 333 31.10 9.21 -12.50
N TRP A 334 30.94 8.38 -11.46
CA TRP A 334 31.94 8.25 -10.40
C TRP A 334 33.31 7.82 -10.94
N SER A 335 33.31 6.83 -11.85
CA SER A 335 34.52 6.32 -12.49
C SER A 335 35.16 7.35 -13.40
N LYS A 336 34.36 8.07 -14.19
CA LYS A 336 34.81 9.18 -15.03
C LYS A 336 35.50 10.27 -14.21
N THR A 337 34.90 10.69 -13.11
CA THR A 337 35.47 11.69 -12.20
C THR A 337 36.76 11.19 -11.54
N ASN A 338 36.81 9.93 -11.08
CA ASN A 338 38.02 9.35 -10.52
C ASN A 338 39.18 9.34 -11.53
N ASN A 339 38.89 8.98 -12.78
CA ASN A 339 39.87 9.00 -13.85
C ASN A 339 40.36 10.43 -14.12
N ALA A 340 39.45 11.40 -14.21
CA ALA A 340 39.80 12.81 -14.40
C ALA A 340 40.70 13.34 -13.26
N LEU A 341 40.33 13.08 -12.00
CA LEU A 341 41.13 13.46 -10.82
C LEU A 341 42.51 12.79 -10.83
N THR A 342 42.58 11.52 -11.22
CA THR A 342 43.85 10.77 -11.29
C THR A 342 44.78 11.36 -12.35
N ILE A 343 44.26 11.61 -13.55
CA ILE A 343 45.02 12.24 -14.65
C ILE A 343 45.50 13.63 -14.23
N ARG A 344 44.64 14.44 -13.61
CA ARG A 344 45.02 15.77 -13.14
C ARG A 344 46.11 15.71 -12.06
N ALA A 345 46.01 14.77 -11.13
CA ALA A 345 47.03 14.56 -10.11
C ALA A 345 48.37 14.14 -10.71
N THR A 346 48.38 13.34 -11.78
CA THR A 346 49.63 12.99 -12.49
C THR A 346 50.23 14.20 -13.21
N GLU A 347 49.43 14.99 -13.92
CA GLU A 347 49.88 16.21 -14.60
C GLU A 347 50.50 17.23 -13.63
N VAL A 348 49.83 17.46 -12.49
CA VAL A 348 50.32 18.37 -11.45
C VAL A 348 51.62 17.83 -10.84
N LYS A 349 51.74 16.51 -10.65
CA LYS A 349 52.97 15.90 -10.14
C LYS A 349 54.14 16.03 -11.12
N GLU A 350 53.92 15.84 -12.41
CA GLU A 350 54.94 16.06 -13.43
C GLU A 350 55.40 17.52 -13.48
N THR A 351 54.45 18.45 -13.41
CA THR A 351 54.73 19.89 -13.37
C THR A 351 55.51 20.27 -12.10
N GLN A 352 55.12 19.73 -10.94
CA GLN A 352 55.85 19.91 -9.68
C GLN A 352 57.31 19.45 -9.81
N ASN A 353 57.55 18.27 -10.37
CA ASN A 353 58.90 17.75 -10.56
C ASN A 353 59.72 18.63 -11.51
N ARG A 354 59.11 19.15 -12.58
CA ARG A 354 59.77 20.11 -13.50
C ARG A 354 60.17 21.40 -12.81
N VAL A 355 59.25 22.00 -12.02
CA VAL A 355 59.53 23.22 -11.25
C VAL A 355 60.68 22.97 -10.27
N GLN A 356 60.69 21.83 -9.57
CA GLN A 356 61.75 21.47 -8.65
C GLN A 356 63.12 21.32 -9.35
N MET A 357 63.17 20.69 -10.53
CA MET A 357 64.40 20.62 -11.33
C MET A 357 64.88 21.99 -11.79
N HIS A 358 63.98 22.87 -12.25
CA HIS A 358 64.36 24.23 -12.64
C HIS A 358 64.86 25.05 -11.46
N LEU A 359 64.25 24.89 -10.28
CA LEU A 359 64.66 25.56 -9.06
C LEU A 359 66.09 25.16 -8.65
N GLN A 360 66.44 23.87 -8.75
CA GLN A 360 67.82 23.41 -8.53
C GLN A 360 68.80 24.07 -9.51
N LYS A 361 68.49 24.10 -10.81
CA LYS A 361 69.34 24.76 -11.81
C LYS A 361 69.53 26.25 -11.51
N ILE A 362 68.46 26.96 -11.16
CA ILE A 362 68.54 28.38 -10.79
C ILE A 362 69.40 28.58 -9.54
N GLN A 363 69.35 27.68 -8.56
CA GLN A 363 70.23 27.74 -7.39
C GLN A 363 71.72 27.53 -7.76
N GLU A 364 72.01 26.61 -8.67
CA GLU A 364 73.37 26.38 -9.19
C GLU A 364 73.90 27.62 -9.94
N GLU A 365 73.07 28.23 -10.79
CA GLU A 365 73.41 29.47 -11.52
C GLU A 365 73.60 30.68 -10.58
N ILE A 366 72.79 30.81 -9.52
CA ILE A 366 72.97 31.84 -8.49
C ILE A 366 74.34 31.68 -7.83
N PHE A 367 74.71 30.47 -7.44
CA PHE A 367 76.02 30.21 -6.84
C PHE A 367 77.17 30.53 -7.82
N ALA A 368 77.01 30.19 -9.10
CA ALA A 368 78.00 30.48 -10.12
C ALA A 368 78.20 31.99 -10.33
N ILE A 369 77.11 32.78 -10.41
CA ILE A 369 77.21 34.24 -10.59
C ILE A 369 77.73 34.94 -9.34
N GLU A 370 77.40 34.46 -8.14
CA GLU A 370 77.95 34.98 -6.88
C GLU A 370 79.47 34.81 -6.82
N LYS A 371 79.98 33.64 -7.24
CA LYS A 371 81.42 33.40 -7.37
C LYS A 371 82.07 34.30 -8.42
N GLU A 372 81.41 34.50 -9.57
CA GLU A 372 81.93 35.38 -10.63
C GLU A 372 82.00 36.84 -10.17
N ILE A 373 80.99 37.32 -9.45
CA ILE A 373 80.99 38.65 -8.82
C ILE A 373 82.19 38.81 -7.88
N GLU A 374 82.47 37.81 -7.03
CA GLU A 374 83.63 37.84 -6.13
C GLU A 374 84.96 37.90 -6.90
N LEU A 375 85.09 37.13 -7.98
CA LEU A 375 86.27 37.16 -8.86
C LEU A 375 86.45 38.53 -9.52
N ILE A 376 85.38 39.13 -10.05
CA ILE A 376 85.39 40.46 -10.66
C ILE A 376 85.82 41.53 -9.63
N LEU A 377 85.26 41.48 -8.42
CA LEU A 377 85.62 42.40 -7.33
C LEU A 377 87.10 42.30 -6.94
N ASN A 378 87.63 41.07 -6.85
CA ASN A 378 89.04 40.82 -6.57
C ASN A 378 89.95 41.37 -7.69
N ASP A 379 89.57 41.21 -8.95
CA ASP A 379 90.33 41.71 -10.10
C ASP A 379 90.27 43.26 -10.20
N ILE A 380 89.11 43.86 -9.92
CA ILE A 380 88.97 45.32 -9.78
C ILE A 380 89.92 45.84 -8.70
N ARG A 381 89.98 45.18 -7.53
CA ARG A 381 90.90 45.56 -6.44
C ARG A 381 92.36 45.50 -6.92
N PHE A 382 92.76 44.38 -7.54
CA PHE A 382 94.12 44.21 -8.03
C PHE A 382 94.52 45.25 -9.08
N LYS A 383 93.66 45.47 -10.08
CA LYS A 383 93.90 46.48 -11.13
C LYS A 383 93.89 47.90 -10.58
N SER A 384 93.05 48.19 -9.57
CA SER A 384 93.00 49.49 -8.91
C SER A 384 94.29 49.80 -8.13
N GLU A 385 94.85 48.81 -7.43
CA GLU A 385 96.16 48.96 -6.77
C GLU A 385 97.29 49.16 -7.79
N THR A 386 97.26 48.44 -8.91
CA THR A 386 98.23 48.62 -10.01
C THR A 386 98.11 50.02 -10.63
N LEU A 387 96.89 50.48 -10.87
CA LEU A 387 96.59 51.82 -11.36
C LEU A 387 97.09 52.91 -10.40
N LYS A 388 96.91 52.71 -9.10
CA LYS A 388 97.38 53.63 -8.05
C LYS A 388 98.90 53.78 -8.09
N VAL A 389 99.64 52.68 -8.26
CA VAL A 389 101.11 52.73 -8.42
C VAL A 389 101.50 53.48 -9.68
N ALA A 390 100.89 53.18 -10.83
CA ALA A 390 101.18 53.85 -12.10
C ALA A 390 100.88 55.36 -12.06
N GLN A 391 99.76 55.75 -11.46
CA GLN A 391 99.39 57.16 -11.23
C GLN A 391 100.36 57.86 -10.29
N THR A 392 100.74 57.22 -9.18
CA THR A 392 101.71 57.79 -8.23
C THR A 392 103.06 57.99 -8.91
N ARG A 393 103.56 57.01 -9.68
CA ARG A 393 104.80 57.15 -10.46
C ARG A 393 104.73 58.30 -11.47
N LEU A 394 103.58 58.47 -12.13
CA LEU A 394 103.37 59.54 -13.10
C LEU A 394 103.33 60.91 -12.43
N GLU A 395 102.65 61.01 -11.28
CA GLU A 395 102.60 62.22 -10.45
C GLU A 395 103.98 62.59 -9.92
N THR A 396 104.74 61.64 -9.36
CA THR A 396 106.06 61.92 -8.80
C THR A 396 107.02 62.51 -9.85
N ARG A 397 106.86 62.08 -11.10
CA ARG A 397 107.67 62.58 -12.23
C ARG A 397 107.31 64.01 -12.66
N THR A 398 106.18 64.57 -12.24
CA THR A 398 105.82 65.97 -12.57
C THR A 398 106.60 66.99 -11.74
N HIS A 399 107.23 66.57 -10.64
CA HIS A 399 108.04 67.41 -9.75
C HIS A 399 109.49 67.63 -10.23
N ARG A 400 109.87 67.11 -11.39
CA ARG A 400 111.20 67.35 -11.96
C ARG A 400 111.39 68.82 -12.33
N LEU A 401 112.59 69.36 -12.12
CA LEU A 401 112.89 70.78 -12.34
C LEU A 401 113.62 71.01 -13.67
N GLY A 402 113.34 72.14 -14.31
CA GLY A 402 114.06 72.60 -15.51
C GLY A 402 113.99 71.64 -16.69
N MET A 403 115.13 71.40 -17.34
CA MET A 403 115.24 70.56 -18.55
C MET A 403 114.97 69.06 -18.29
N GLU A 404 115.04 68.61 -17.04
CA GLU A 404 114.75 67.22 -16.64
C GLU A 404 113.24 66.90 -16.67
N LEU A 405 112.37 67.91 -16.77
CA LEU A 405 110.94 67.75 -17.04
C LEU A 405 110.70 67.43 -18.54
N CYS A 406 111.40 66.42 -19.03
CA CYS A 406 111.38 65.99 -20.41
C CYS A 406 110.30 64.92 -20.65
N LYS A 407 109.70 64.94 -21.85
CA LYS A 407 108.75 63.92 -22.29
C LYS A 407 109.50 62.73 -22.90
N ASP A 408 110.15 61.96 -22.04
CA ASP A 408 110.91 60.76 -22.42
C ASP A 408 110.00 59.54 -22.72
N ASN A 409 110.63 58.43 -23.14
CA ASN A 409 109.92 57.18 -23.43
C ASN A 409 109.21 56.59 -22.20
N ALA A 410 109.81 56.71 -21.01
CA ALA A 410 109.21 56.22 -19.77
C ALA A 410 107.96 57.01 -19.40
N GLN A 411 107.96 58.33 -19.62
CA GLN A 411 106.82 59.23 -19.44
C GLN A 411 105.67 58.81 -20.37
N ASN A 412 105.95 58.62 -21.65
CA ASN A 412 104.94 58.18 -22.62
C ASN A 412 104.35 56.81 -22.25
N ARG A 413 105.19 55.88 -21.79
CA ARG A 413 104.73 54.55 -21.38
C ARG A 413 103.82 54.59 -20.15
N LEU A 414 104.19 55.34 -19.11
CA LEU A 414 103.39 55.50 -17.89
C LEU A 414 102.03 56.17 -18.18
N VAL A 415 102.01 57.19 -19.05
CA VAL A 415 100.75 57.82 -19.47
C VAL A 415 99.82 56.81 -20.16
N ASN A 416 100.36 55.98 -21.07
CA ASN A 416 99.59 54.96 -21.74
C ASN A 416 99.12 53.86 -20.76
N GLU A 417 100.00 53.39 -19.87
CA GLU A 417 99.68 52.41 -18.83
C GLU A 417 98.52 52.88 -17.93
N VAL A 418 98.55 54.13 -17.47
CA VAL A 418 97.44 54.72 -16.68
C VAL A 418 96.13 54.75 -17.47
N LYS A 419 96.17 55.09 -18.77
CA LYS A 419 94.96 55.08 -19.61
C LYS A 419 94.41 53.66 -19.80
N ASP A 420 95.28 52.71 -20.11
CA ASP A 420 94.91 51.31 -20.32
C ASP A 420 94.30 50.70 -19.05
N LEU A 421 94.93 50.94 -17.88
CA LEU A 421 94.43 50.46 -16.59
C LEU A 421 93.11 51.12 -16.18
N LYS A 422 92.94 52.44 -16.41
CA LYS A 422 91.65 53.11 -16.18
C LYS A 422 90.53 52.50 -17.03
N ASN A 423 90.79 52.28 -18.31
CA ASN A 423 89.83 51.65 -19.21
C ASN A 423 89.51 50.22 -18.77
N SER A 424 90.52 49.44 -18.39
CA SER A 424 90.32 48.07 -17.92
C SER A 424 89.48 48.01 -16.64
N VAL A 425 89.76 48.87 -15.66
CA VAL A 425 88.96 48.98 -14.43
C VAL A 425 87.51 49.38 -14.75
N GLN A 426 87.30 50.34 -15.65
CA GLN A 426 85.95 50.74 -16.07
C GLN A 426 85.18 49.59 -16.72
N VAL A 427 85.83 48.81 -17.60
CA VAL A 427 85.21 47.62 -18.22
C VAL A 427 84.83 46.59 -17.16
N MET A 428 85.68 46.37 -16.15
CA MET A 428 85.37 45.43 -15.06
C MET A 428 84.18 45.92 -14.20
N TYR A 429 84.08 47.22 -13.91
CA TYR A 429 82.89 47.78 -13.22
C TYR A 429 81.61 47.61 -14.04
N ASN A 430 81.67 47.80 -15.36
CA ASN A 430 80.49 47.56 -16.22
C ASN A 430 80.08 46.08 -16.18
N LYS A 431 81.06 45.15 -16.20
CA LYS A 431 80.79 43.71 -16.07
C LYS A 431 80.24 43.32 -14.72
N LEU A 432 80.70 43.95 -13.64
CA LEU A 432 80.14 43.78 -12.31
C LEU A 432 78.66 44.16 -12.29
N GLN A 433 78.30 45.32 -12.86
CA GLN A 433 76.91 45.77 -12.92
C GLN A 433 76.02 44.81 -13.72
N GLU A 434 76.52 44.26 -14.84
CA GLU A 434 75.81 43.24 -15.62
C GLU A 434 75.59 41.96 -14.79
N ALA A 435 76.61 41.50 -14.06
CA ALA A 435 76.54 40.30 -13.22
C ALA A 435 75.59 40.48 -12.03
N GLU A 436 75.65 41.62 -11.34
CA GLU A 436 74.72 41.99 -10.26
C GLU A 436 73.27 42.05 -10.77
N GLY A 437 73.06 42.63 -11.94
CA GLY A 437 71.74 42.67 -12.59
C GLY A 437 71.18 41.26 -12.86
N GLN A 438 72.01 40.35 -13.37
CA GLN A 438 71.60 38.96 -13.58
C GLN A 438 71.34 38.21 -12.28
N HIS A 439 72.16 38.43 -11.25
CA HIS A 439 71.94 37.84 -9.92
C HIS A 439 70.57 38.23 -9.35
N GLN A 440 70.19 39.51 -9.41
CA GLN A 440 68.87 39.96 -8.97
C GLN A 440 67.73 39.32 -9.78
N GLN A 441 67.90 39.16 -11.10
CA GLN A 441 66.91 38.51 -11.95
C GLN A 441 66.76 37.01 -11.63
N LEU A 442 67.86 36.31 -11.33
CA LEU A 442 67.84 34.92 -10.89
C LEU A 442 67.16 34.75 -9.53
N LEU A 443 67.44 35.64 -8.56
CA LEU A 443 66.77 35.64 -7.25
C LEU A 443 65.26 35.82 -7.38
N LYS A 444 64.81 36.77 -8.23
CA LYS A 444 63.40 36.96 -8.53
C LYS A 444 62.76 35.72 -9.17
N THR A 445 63.46 35.10 -10.12
CA THR A 445 63.00 33.89 -10.79
C THR A 445 62.88 32.73 -9.80
N ARG A 446 63.83 32.58 -8.87
CA ARG A 446 63.77 31.59 -7.78
C ARG A 446 62.54 31.78 -6.91
N ALA A 447 62.28 32.99 -6.43
CA ALA A 447 61.12 33.29 -5.58
C ALA A 447 59.78 32.96 -6.28
N ASN A 448 59.69 33.24 -7.59
CA ASN A 448 58.52 32.89 -8.39
C ASN A 448 58.35 31.36 -8.49
N LEU A 449 59.43 30.61 -8.76
CA LEU A 449 59.40 29.15 -8.82
C LEU A 449 59.06 28.51 -7.47
N GLU A 450 59.55 29.05 -6.36
CA GLU A 450 59.21 28.61 -5.01
C GLU A 450 57.72 28.77 -4.72
N THR A 451 57.15 29.91 -5.12
CA THR A 451 55.71 30.19 -4.96
C THR A 451 54.84 29.27 -5.82
N ASP A 452 55.23 29.03 -7.08
CA ASP A 452 54.52 28.07 -7.95
C ASP A 452 54.64 26.64 -7.40
N LEU A 453 55.81 26.24 -6.91
CA LEU A 453 56.02 24.93 -6.29
C LEU A 453 55.09 24.71 -5.09
N HIS A 454 54.97 25.72 -4.21
CA HIS A 454 54.04 25.66 -3.09
C HIS A 454 52.59 25.47 -3.56
N SER A 455 52.20 26.18 -4.61
CA SER A 455 50.87 26.04 -5.22
C SER A 455 50.65 24.63 -5.79
N LYS A 456 51.63 24.06 -6.50
CA LYS A 456 51.55 22.68 -7.04
C LYS A 456 51.46 21.63 -5.94
N VAL A 457 52.21 21.80 -4.84
CA VAL A 457 52.15 20.92 -3.66
C VAL A 457 50.72 20.92 -3.07
N ASN A 458 50.13 22.10 -2.88
CA ASN A 458 48.77 22.22 -2.36
C ASN A 458 47.73 21.55 -3.29
N SER A 459 47.79 21.86 -4.59
CA SER A 459 46.87 21.28 -5.59
C SER A 459 46.95 19.76 -5.64
N LEU A 460 48.17 19.20 -5.58
CA LEU A 460 48.37 17.75 -5.56
C LEU A 460 47.83 17.10 -4.28
N PHE A 461 48.04 17.73 -3.12
CA PHE A 461 47.52 17.26 -1.84
C PHE A 461 45.99 17.24 -1.84
N ILE A 462 45.35 18.29 -2.35
CA ILE A 462 43.89 18.36 -2.49
C ILE A 462 43.37 17.21 -3.35
N ASP A 463 43.92 16.99 -4.56
CA ASP A 463 43.40 15.93 -5.44
C ASP A 463 43.66 14.52 -4.90
N LYS A 464 44.86 14.24 -4.38
CA LYS A 464 45.25 12.89 -3.95
C LYS A 464 44.71 12.50 -2.58
N GLU A 465 44.81 13.40 -1.61
CA GLU A 465 44.52 13.10 -0.22
C GLU A 465 43.10 13.51 0.17
N LYS A 466 42.63 14.67 -0.28
CA LYS A 466 41.28 15.13 0.04
C LYS A 466 40.24 14.51 -0.90
N CYS A 467 40.39 14.66 -2.20
CA CYS A 467 39.38 14.17 -3.16
C CYS A 467 39.46 12.65 -3.34
N LEU A 468 40.54 12.13 -3.93
CA LEU A 468 40.70 10.70 -4.17
C LEU A 468 40.78 9.89 -2.86
N GLY A 469 41.27 10.49 -1.77
CA GLY A 469 41.26 9.86 -0.44
C GLY A 469 39.85 9.59 0.07
N LEU A 470 38.98 10.61 0.08
CA LEU A 470 37.56 10.45 0.44
C LEU A 470 36.86 9.43 -0.47
N ARG A 471 37.07 9.53 -1.79
CA ARG A 471 36.45 8.63 -2.76
C ARG A 471 36.92 7.17 -2.62
N ARG A 472 38.17 6.92 -2.23
CA ARG A 472 38.66 5.55 -1.94
C ARG A 472 38.00 4.91 -0.73
N SER A 473 37.59 5.72 0.26
CA SER A 473 36.94 5.21 1.48
C SER A 473 35.52 4.71 1.24
N PHE A 474 34.90 5.12 0.12
CA PHE A 474 33.51 4.76 -0.20
C PHE A 474 33.46 3.76 -1.38
N PRO A 475 33.09 2.49 -1.13
CA PRO A 475 33.04 1.46 -2.16
C PRO A 475 31.72 1.54 -2.96
N VAL A 476 31.62 2.52 -3.88
CA VAL A 476 30.44 2.74 -4.74
C VAL A 476 29.96 1.45 -5.40
N GLY A 477 30.87 0.64 -5.94
CA GLY A 477 30.50 -0.59 -6.64
C GLY A 477 29.92 -1.69 -5.75
N ALA A 478 30.14 -1.63 -4.44
CA ALA A 478 29.55 -2.58 -3.49
C ALA A 478 28.25 -2.06 -2.87
N LEU A 479 28.14 -0.74 -2.70
CA LEU A 479 27.00 -0.10 -2.02
C LEU A 479 25.88 0.31 -2.98
N ILE A 480 26.20 0.62 -4.24
CA ILE A 480 25.22 1.00 -5.27
C ILE A 480 25.15 -0.10 -6.33
N ARG A 481 24.90 -1.34 -5.88
CA ARG A 481 24.50 -2.47 -6.72
C ARG A 481 23.34 -3.16 -6.02
N TYR A 482 22.27 -3.36 -6.75
CA TYR A 482 21.01 -3.91 -6.24
C TYR A 482 20.76 -5.30 -6.82
#